data_AF-A0A950NZA6-F1
#
_entry.id   AF-A0A950NZA6-F1
#
_cell.length_a   1.000
_cell.length_b   1.000
_cell.length_c   1.000
_cell.angle_alpha   90.00
_cell.angle_beta   90.00
_cell.angle_gamma   90.00
#
_symmetry.space_group_name_H-M   'P 1'
#
loop_
_entity.id
_entity.type
_entity.pdbx_description
1 polymer ?
#
loop_
_entity_poly.entity_id
_entity_poly.type
_entity_poly.pdbx_seq_one_letter_code
_entity_poly.pdbx_strand_id
1 'polypeptide(L)'
;MRLPPRPTVYEINAAVWLERLGLGRGRPLTLDEVPGEHWDALAALPVDAVWLMGVWERSPAGIEIALRSRDVDRANRAALPDLRPEDVIGSPYCVREYVVDARFGGPNALAAARGALAGRGLALILDYVPNHVAPDHPWVVARPGCLLAGSEEELADHPEAFIRTGGG
;
A
#
# COMPACT_ATOMS: atom_id res chain seq x y z
N MET A 1 5.78 -19.18 14.28
CA MET A 1 6.01 -19.98 13.06
C MET A 1 7.33 -19.52 12.44
N ARG A 2 8.17 -20.43 11.95
CA ARG A 2 9.45 -20.10 11.28
C ARG A 2 9.34 -20.54 9.83
N LEU A 3 9.61 -19.63 8.89
CA LEU A 3 9.63 -19.94 7.46
C LEU A 3 10.75 -20.96 7.14
N PRO A 4 10.57 -21.83 6.13
CA PRO A 4 11.63 -22.72 5.67
C PRO A 4 12.75 -21.90 5.00
N PRO A 5 13.95 -22.50 4.77
CA PRO A 5 15.07 -21.81 4.11
C PRO A 5 14.78 -21.32 2.69
N ARG A 6 13.77 -21.91 2.02
CA ARG A 6 13.32 -21.55 0.67
C ARG A 6 11.80 -21.41 0.69
N PRO A 7 11.27 -20.28 1.21
CA PRO A 7 9.84 -20.09 1.33
C PRO A 7 9.21 -19.80 -0.03
N THR A 8 8.01 -20.33 -0.26
CA THR A 8 7.13 -19.92 -1.35
C THR A 8 6.18 -18.86 -0.83
N VAL A 9 6.09 -17.72 -1.53
CA VAL A 9 5.26 -16.58 -1.14
C VAL A 9 4.17 -16.36 -2.18
N TYR A 10 2.94 -16.16 -1.72
CA TYR A 10 1.83 -15.70 -2.55
C TYR A 10 1.57 -14.22 -2.30
N GLU A 11 1.83 -13.38 -3.30
CA GLU A 11 1.57 -11.94 -3.22
C GLU A 11 0.12 -11.61 -3.60
N ILE A 12 -0.49 -10.75 -2.79
CA ILE A 12 -1.84 -10.24 -3.01
C ILE A 12 -1.81 -8.71 -2.90
N ASN A 13 -2.28 -8.02 -3.93
CA ASN A 13 -2.60 -6.60 -3.80
C ASN A 13 -3.83 -6.43 -2.89
N ALA A 14 -3.62 -5.93 -1.67
CA ALA A 14 -4.64 -5.89 -0.63
C ALA A 14 -5.88 -5.07 -1.05
N ALA A 15 -5.68 -3.94 -1.72
CA ALA A 15 -6.77 -3.08 -2.16
C ALA A 15 -7.67 -3.78 -3.19
N VAL A 16 -7.06 -4.34 -4.23
CA VAL A 16 -7.81 -5.05 -5.30
C VAL A 16 -8.52 -6.28 -4.75
N TRP A 17 -7.87 -7.02 -3.85
CA TRP A 17 -8.47 -8.21 -3.25
C TRP A 17 -9.69 -7.87 -2.40
N LEU A 18 -9.58 -6.89 -1.51
CA LEU A 18 -10.67 -6.45 -0.64
C LEU A 18 -11.83 -5.80 -1.39
N GLU A 19 -11.54 -5.06 -2.47
CA GLU A 19 -12.56 -4.55 -3.40
C GLU A 19 -13.37 -5.72 -4.00
N ARG A 20 -12.67 -6.73 -4.54
CA ARG A 20 -13.31 -7.90 -5.18
C ARG A 20 -14.16 -8.71 -4.21
N LEU A 21 -13.68 -8.94 -2.99
CA LEU A 21 -14.45 -9.63 -1.95
C LEU A 21 -15.67 -8.81 -1.51
N GLY A 22 -15.61 -7.49 -1.65
CA GLY A 22 -16.65 -6.55 -1.28
C GLY A 22 -17.79 -6.41 -2.29
N LEU A 23 -17.63 -6.87 -3.53
CA LEU A 23 -18.60 -6.65 -4.62
C LEU A 23 -20.03 -7.10 -4.25
N GLY A 24 -20.18 -8.24 -3.56
CA GLY A 24 -21.49 -8.74 -3.11
C GLY A 24 -22.14 -7.92 -1.98
N ARG A 25 -21.37 -7.06 -1.30
CA ARG A 25 -21.83 -6.18 -0.22
C ARG A 25 -21.98 -4.72 -0.65
N GLY A 26 -21.67 -4.40 -1.90
CA GLY A 26 -21.71 -3.03 -2.44
C GLY A 26 -20.64 -2.10 -1.85
N ARG A 27 -19.63 -2.63 -1.14
CA ARG A 27 -18.48 -1.88 -0.63
C ARG A 27 -17.28 -2.81 -0.42
N PRO A 28 -16.05 -2.29 -0.44
CA PRO A 28 -14.86 -3.07 -0.08
C PRO A 28 -14.95 -3.63 1.33
N LEU A 29 -14.32 -4.78 1.53
CA LEU A 29 -14.15 -5.34 2.87
C LEU A 29 -12.94 -4.71 3.56
N THR A 30 -12.99 -4.70 4.89
CA THR A 30 -11.79 -4.54 5.72
C THR A 30 -11.17 -5.91 6.00
N LEU A 31 -9.92 -5.94 6.48
CA LEU A 31 -9.17 -7.20 6.66
C LEU A 31 -9.81 -8.14 7.68
N ASP A 32 -10.50 -7.62 8.71
CA ASP A 32 -11.24 -8.38 9.72
C ASP A 32 -12.62 -8.84 9.25
N GLU A 33 -13.14 -8.29 8.15
CA GLU A 33 -14.41 -8.70 7.56
C GLU A 33 -14.26 -9.82 6.53
N VAL A 34 -13.02 -10.21 6.18
CA VAL A 34 -12.74 -11.28 5.22
C VAL A 34 -13.24 -12.62 5.77
N PRO A 35 -14.22 -13.26 5.11
CA PRO A 35 -14.76 -14.55 5.55
C PRO A 35 -13.71 -15.66 5.62
N GLY A 36 -13.93 -16.62 6.53
CA GLY A 36 -13.02 -17.73 6.82
C GLY A 36 -12.62 -18.53 5.58
N GLU A 37 -13.56 -18.76 4.68
CA GLU A 37 -13.38 -19.54 3.45
C GLU A 37 -12.33 -18.95 2.51
N HIS A 38 -12.12 -17.62 2.52
CA HIS A 38 -11.09 -16.99 1.70
C HIS A 38 -9.69 -17.22 2.29
N TRP A 39 -9.58 -17.23 3.63
CA TRP A 39 -8.35 -17.62 4.30
C TRP A 39 -8.05 -19.12 4.12
N ASP A 40 -9.07 -19.97 4.15
CA ASP A 40 -8.95 -21.41 3.87
C ASP A 40 -8.45 -21.66 2.44
N ALA A 41 -8.97 -20.91 1.46
CA ALA A 41 -8.52 -20.99 0.08
C ALA A 41 -7.04 -20.62 -0.08
N LEU A 42 -6.55 -19.61 0.65
CA LEU A 42 -5.12 -19.26 0.65
C LEU A 42 -4.28 -20.36 1.30
N ALA A 43 -4.77 -20.99 2.37
CA ALA A 43 -4.07 -22.08 3.06
C ALA A 43 -4.03 -23.39 2.24
N ALA A 44 -4.93 -23.54 1.26
CA ALA A 44 -4.90 -24.67 0.33
C ALA A 44 -3.82 -24.51 -0.76
N LEU A 45 -3.24 -23.32 -0.94
CA LEU A 45 -2.14 -23.10 -1.87
C LEU A 45 -0.84 -23.72 -1.31
N PRO A 46 0.07 -24.21 -2.17
CA PRO A 46 1.37 -24.74 -1.75
C PRO A 46 2.35 -23.61 -1.42
N VAL A 47 2.00 -22.74 -0.48
CA VAL A 47 2.78 -21.56 -0.07
C VAL A 47 3.02 -21.53 1.44
N ASP A 48 4.11 -20.90 1.84
CA ASP A 48 4.49 -20.75 3.26
C ASP A 48 4.02 -19.40 3.84
N ALA A 49 3.81 -18.41 2.97
CA ALA A 49 3.42 -17.07 3.37
C ALA A 49 2.50 -16.40 2.36
N VAL A 50 1.68 -15.49 2.87
CA VAL A 50 0.94 -14.50 2.09
C VAL A 50 1.61 -13.15 2.28
N TRP A 51 1.92 -12.47 1.19
CA TRP A 51 2.32 -11.07 1.20
C TRP A 51 1.11 -10.20 0.87
N LEU A 52 0.64 -9.44 1.87
CA LEU A 52 -0.40 -8.43 1.66
C LEU A 52 0.28 -7.13 1.23
N MET A 53 0.36 -6.94 -0.09
CA MET A 53 1.00 -5.77 -0.70
C MET A 53 0.12 -4.53 -0.53
N GLY A 54 0.71 -3.42 -0.10
CA GLY A 54 0.11 -2.08 -0.08
C GLY A 54 -0.93 -1.85 1.02
N VAL A 55 -0.71 -2.39 2.21
CA VAL A 55 -1.60 -2.19 3.37
C VAL A 55 -1.42 -0.86 4.10
N TRP A 56 -0.31 -0.15 3.85
CA TRP A 56 0.03 1.07 4.57
C TRP A 56 -0.80 2.27 4.12
N GLU A 57 -0.90 3.27 5.02
CA GLU A 57 -1.56 4.53 4.76
C GLU A 57 -0.90 5.23 3.57
N ARG A 58 -1.71 5.48 2.54
CA ARG A 58 -1.26 6.18 1.33
C ARG A 58 -1.32 7.68 1.51
N SER A 59 -0.38 8.35 0.87
CA SER A 59 -0.27 9.81 0.82
C SER A 59 -1.41 10.47 0.04
N PRO A 60 -2.19 11.38 0.68
CA PRO A 60 -3.08 12.28 -0.04
C PRO A 60 -2.35 13.11 -1.11
N ALA A 61 -1.16 13.63 -0.81
CA ALA A 61 -0.36 14.37 -1.80
C ALA A 61 0.06 13.48 -2.99
N GLY A 62 0.43 12.23 -2.73
CA GLY A 62 0.76 11.24 -3.74
C GLY A 62 -0.44 10.85 -4.62
N ILE A 63 -1.64 10.77 -4.04
CA ILE A 63 -2.89 10.55 -4.78
C ILE A 63 -3.15 11.72 -5.73
N GLU A 64 -3.01 12.97 -5.26
CA GLU A 64 -3.18 14.17 -6.10
C GLU A 64 -2.19 14.19 -7.27
N ILE A 65 -0.93 13.82 -7.04
CA ILE A 65 0.08 13.69 -8.10
C ILE A 65 -0.34 12.63 -9.12
N ALA A 66 -0.79 11.46 -8.66
CA ALA A 66 -1.25 10.38 -9.52
C ALA A 66 -2.46 10.79 -10.39
N LEU A 67 -3.44 11.48 -9.81
CA LEU A 67 -4.63 11.98 -10.50
C LEU A 67 -4.31 13.02 -11.58
N ARG A 68 -3.24 13.81 -11.40
CA ARG A 68 -2.81 14.85 -12.36
C ARG A 68 -1.83 14.34 -13.41
N SER A 69 -1.27 13.14 -13.22
CA SER A 69 -0.29 12.56 -14.14
C SER A 69 -0.96 11.96 -15.36
N ARG A 70 -0.70 12.55 -16.55
CA ARG A 70 -1.22 12.04 -17.83
C ARG A 70 -0.71 10.64 -18.17
N ASP A 71 0.48 10.28 -17.72
CA ASP A 71 1.04 8.96 -17.99
C ASP A 71 0.40 7.90 -17.08
N VAL A 72 0.13 8.25 -15.82
CA VAL A 72 -0.63 7.39 -14.91
C VAL A 72 -2.07 7.23 -15.39
N ASP A 73 -2.77 8.30 -15.77
CA ASP A 73 -4.14 8.20 -16.32
C ASP A 73 -4.17 7.30 -17.56
N ARG A 74 -3.24 7.49 -18.50
CA ARG A 74 -3.14 6.65 -19.71
C ARG A 74 -2.92 5.17 -19.38
N ALA A 75 -1.99 4.88 -18.48
CA ALA A 75 -1.70 3.51 -18.07
C ALA A 75 -2.90 2.87 -17.35
N ASN A 76 -3.56 3.62 -16.46
CA ASN A 76 -4.73 3.17 -15.72
C ASN A 76 -5.91 2.90 -16.66
N ARG A 77 -6.20 3.78 -17.62
CA ARG A 77 -7.27 3.55 -18.62
C ARG A 77 -6.98 2.39 -19.56
N ALA A 78 -5.71 2.12 -19.85
CA ALA A 78 -5.33 0.94 -20.62
C ALA A 78 -5.58 -0.36 -19.81
N ALA A 79 -5.37 -0.34 -18.50
CA ALA A 79 -5.57 -1.48 -17.62
C ALA A 79 -7.05 -1.66 -17.17
N LEU A 80 -7.77 -0.56 -17.01
CA LEU A 80 -9.15 -0.48 -16.55
C LEU A 80 -9.93 0.51 -17.44
N PRO A 81 -10.51 0.05 -18.56
CA PRO A 81 -11.16 0.93 -19.54
C PRO A 81 -12.33 1.76 -18.99
N ASP A 82 -12.99 1.30 -17.93
CA ASP A 82 -14.08 1.96 -17.21
C ASP A 82 -13.61 2.72 -15.96
N LEU A 83 -12.33 3.10 -15.91
CA LEU A 83 -11.70 3.83 -14.81
C LEU A 83 -12.53 5.03 -14.34
N ARG A 84 -12.85 5.04 -13.05
CA ARG A 84 -13.44 6.16 -12.33
C ARG A 84 -12.38 6.84 -11.46
N PRO A 85 -12.56 8.13 -11.10
CA PRO A 85 -11.62 8.84 -10.23
C PRO A 85 -11.36 8.12 -8.91
N GLU A 86 -12.38 7.49 -8.32
CA GLU A 86 -12.30 6.82 -7.02
C GLU A 86 -11.44 5.54 -7.05
N ASP A 87 -11.25 4.95 -8.24
CA ASP A 87 -10.42 3.76 -8.43
C ASP A 87 -8.91 4.11 -8.33
N VAL A 88 -8.56 5.39 -8.47
CA VAL A 88 -7.17 5.87 -8.37
C VAL A 88 -6.84 6.20 -6.91
N ILE A 89 -6.40 5.18 -6.18
CA ILE A 89 -6.07 5.30 -4.76
C ILE A 89 -4.59 5.65 -4.49
N GLY A 90 -3.82 5.96 -5.52
CA GLY A 90 -2.39 6.25 -5.43
C GLY A 90 -1.49 5.01 -5.33
N SER A 91 -0.18 5.22 -5.46
CA SER A 91 0.82 4.14 -5.39
C SER A 91 0.82 3.51 -3.99
N PRO A 92 0.84 2.16 -3.86
CA PRO A 92 0.98 1.48 -2.57
C PRO A 92 2.31 1.79 -1.87
N TYR A 93 3.32 2.28 -2.60
CA TYR A 93 4.63 2.63 -2.07
C TYR A 93 4.80 4.13 -1.80
N CYS A 94 3.80 4.96 -2.13
CA CYS A 94 3.76 6.36 -1.67
C CYS A 94 3.18 6.41 -0.25
N VAL A 95 3.93 5.81 0.68
CA VAL A 95 3.52 5.62 2.08
C VAL A 95 3.62 6.94 2.83
N ARG A 96 2.49 7.37 3.40
CA ARG A 96 2.43 8.54 4.29
C ARG A 96 2.97 8.20 5.66
N GLU A 97 2.52 7.07 6.21
CA GLU A 97 2.97 6.53 7.49
C GLU A 97 2.89 5.00 7.43
N TYR A 98 3.82 4.31 8.12
CA TYR A 98 3.80 2.85 8.27
C TYR A 98 2.76 2.40 9.31
N VAL A 99 1.54 2.89 9.15
CA VAL A 99 0.31 2.48 9.84
C VAL A 99 -0.63 1.90 8.79
N VAL A 100 -1.43 0.90 9.17
CA VAL A 100 -2.38 0.28 8.24
C VAL A 100 -3.44 1.30 7.84
N ASP A 101 -3.70 1.42 6.55
CA ASP A 101 -4.71 2.31 6.00
C ASP A 101 -6.09 2.03 6.62
N ALA A 102 -6.79 3.09 7.02
CA ALA A 102 -8.11 2.99 7.63
C ALA A 102 -9.12 2.28 6.71
N ARG A 103 -8.93 2.36 5.38
CA ARG A 103 -9.77 1.66 4.41
C ARG A 103 -9.69 0.13 4.49
N PHE A 104 -8.64 -0.40 5.13
CA PHE A 104 -8.46 -1.84 5.37
C PHE A 104 -8.82 -2.23 6.81
N GLY A 105 -9.35 -1.31 7.62
CA GLY A 105 -9.75 -1.53 9.01
C GLY A 105 -8.64 -1.23 10.04
N GLY A 106 -7.51 -0.67 9.59
CA GLY A 106 -6.43 -0.23 10.48
C GLY A 106 -5.67 -1.37 11.20
N PRO A 107 -4.89 -1.03 12.25
CA PRO A 107 -3.98 -1.98 12.90
C PRO A 107 -4.67 -3.22 13.47
N ASN A 108 -5.89 -3.07 14.00
CA ASN A 108 -6.66 -4.17 14.57
C ASN A 108 -7.09 -5.17 13.49
N ALA A 109 -7.54 -4.68 12.33
CA ALA A 109 -7.93 -5.53 11.22
C ALA A 109 -6.73 -6.30 10.64
N LEU A 110 -5.56 -5.66 10.54
CA LEU A 110 -4.32 -6.37 10.19
C LEU A 110 -3.94 -7.43 11.23
N ALA A 111 -4.10 -7.16 12.52
CA ALA A 111 -3.85 -8.14 13.56
C ALA A 111 -4.80 -9.34 13.46
N ALA A 112 -6.07 -9.11 13.10
CA ALA A 112 -7.05 -10.17 12.84
C ALA A 112 -6.65 -11.02 11.62
N ALA A 113 -6.28 -10.40 10.50
CA ALA A 113 -5.79 -11.11 9.32
C ALA A 113 -4.54 -11.94 9.61
N ARG A 114 -3.58 -11.38 10.36
CA ARG A 114 -2.40 -12.11 10.83
C ARG A 114 -2.79 -13.34 11.66
N GLY A 115 -3.78 -13.20 12.56
CA GLY A 115 -4.33 -14.31 13.33
C GLY A 115 -4.99 -15.37 12.46
N ALA A 116 -5.78 -14.97 11.46
CA ALA A 116 -6.45 -15.87 10.54
C ALA A 116 -5.47 -16.69 9.68
N LEU A 117 -4.39 -16.07 9.20
CA LEU A 117 -3.31 -16.74 8.48
C LEU A 117 -2.52 -17.68 9.41
N ALA A 118 -2.14 -17.19 10.60
CA ALA A 118 -1.36 -17.98 11.55
C ALA A 118 -2.11 -19.23 12.03
N GLY A 119 -3.43 -19.13 12.24
CA GLY A 119 -4.30 -20.26 12.58
C GLY A 119 -4.35 -21.35 11.51
N ARG A 120 -3.92 -21.03 10.28
CA ARG A 120 -3.86 -21.94 9.12
C ARG A 120 -2.43 -22.32 8.75
N GLY A 121 -1.44 -21.96 9.57
CA GLY A 121 -0.04 -22.26 9.31
C GLY A 121 0.58 -21.43 8.18
N LEU A 122 0.02 -20.26 7.86
CA LEU A 122 0.60 -19.31 6.91
C LEU A 122 1.27 -18.14 7.64
N ALA A 123 2.44 -17.74 7.18
CA ALA A 123 3.07 -16.50 7.62
C ALA A 123 2.47 -15.30 6.86
N LEU A 124 2.57 -14.11 7.48
CA LEU A 124 2.21 -12.84 6.86
C LEU A 124 3.49 -12.04 6.57
N ILE A 125 3.61 -11.56 5.34
CA ILE A 125 4.65 -10.63 4.87
C ILE A 125 3.98 -9.30 4.51
N LEU A 126 4.62 -8.18 4.87
CA LEU A 126 4.18 -6.83 4.53
C LEU A 126 5.35 -6.06 3.91
N ASP A 127 5.03 -5.05 3.11
CA ASP A 127 6.03 -4.19 2.48
C ASP A 127 6.83 -3.40 3.51
N TYR A 128 8.12 -3.26 3.27
CA TYR A 128 8.93 -2.24 3.93
C TYR A 128 9.93 -1.68 2.92
N VAL A 129 9.75 -0.41 2.56
CA VAL A 129 10.50 0.25 1.48
C VAL A 129 11.16 1.51 2.06
N PRO A 130 12.33 1.38 2.71
CA PRO A 130 12.92 2.46 3.52
C PRO A 130 13.76 3.46 2.72
N ASN A 131 13.77 3.38 1.39
CA ASN A 131 14.59 4.25 0.54
C ASN A 131 13.92 5.60 0.21
N HIS A 132 12.61 5.74 0.44
CA HIS A 132 11.88 6.99 0.25
C HIS A 132 10.65 7.06 1.16
N VAL A 133 10.09 8.27 1.28
CA VAL A 133 8.80 8.54 1.93
C VAL A 133 7.94 9.41 1.03
N ALA A 134 6.63 9.46 1.28
CA ALA A 134 5.76 10.35 0.54
C ALA A 134 6.09 11.85 0.75
N PRO A 135 5.71 12.73 -0.21
CA PRO A 135 5.91 14.18 -0.11
C PRO A 135 5.31 14.85 1.14
N ASP A 136 4.28 14.25 1.73
CA ASP A 136 3.57 14.70 2.92
C ASP A 136 3.81 13.80 4.14
N HIS A 137 4.82 12.92 4.11
CA HIS A 137 5.21 12.12 5.26
C HIS A 137 5.68 13.04 6.40
N PRO A 138 5.33 12.78 7.66
CA PRO A 138 5.74 13.60 8.81
C PRO A 138 7.25 13.86 8.96
N TRP A 139 8.10 13.06 8.30
CA TRP A 139 9.56 13.18 8.38
C TRP A 139 10.08 14.38 7.62
N VAL A 140 9.36 14.81 6.59
CA VAL A 140 9.69 16.01 5.81
C VAL A 140 9.89 17.22 6.73
N VAL A 141 9.09 17.31 7.81
CA VAL A 141 9.22 18.40 8.79
C VAL A 141 9.95 17.95 10.05
N ALA A 142 9.59 16.79 10.62
CA ALA A 142 10.09 16.38 11.94
C ALA A 142 11.50 15.75 11.92
N ARG A 143 11.96 15.28 10.76
CA ARG A 143 13.21 14.52 10.58
C ARG A 143 13.92 14.86 9.25
N PRO A 144 14.17 16.15 8.92
CA PRO A 144 14.76 16.52 7.62
C PRO A 144 16.14 15.90 7.39
N GLY A 145 16.90 15.61 8.46
CA GLY A 145 18.19 14.92 8.36
C GLY A 145 18.12 13.45 7.91
N CYS A 146 16.93 12.87 7.77
CA CYS A 146 16.72 11.55 7.15
C CYS A 146 16.50 11.64 5.64
N LEU A 147 16.45 12.84 5.06
CA LEU A 147 16.17 13.09 3.65
C LEU A 147 17.37 13.81 3.00
N LEU A 148 17.46 13.72 1.67
CA LEU A 148 18.40 14.54 0.91
C LEU A 148 17.88 15.97 0.86
N ALA A 149 18.68 16.91 1.35
CA ALA A 149 18.39 18.34 1.20
C ALA A 149 18.74 18.80 -0.22
N GLY A 150 18.03 19.81 -0.70
CA GLY A 150 18.31 20.49 -1.96
C GLY A 150 18.26 21.99 -1.80
N SER A 151 18.94 22.70 -2.68
CA SER A 151 18.91 24.16 -2.80
C SER A 151 17.81 24.63 -3.75
N GLU A 152 17.52 25.94 -3.71
CA GLU A 152 16.61 26.58 -4.67
C GLU A 152 17.13 26.50 -6.12
N GLU A 153 18.46 26.49 -6.31
CA GLU A 153 19.09 26.29 -7.62
C GLU A 153 18.85 24.86 -8.12
N GLU A 154 19.10 23.84 -7.28
CA GLU A 154 18.84 22.45 -7.64
C GLU A 154 17.35 22.18 -7.88
N LEU A 155 16.44 22.85 -7.16
CA LEU A 155 15.01 22.77 -7.42
C LEU A 155 14.63 23.39 -8.77
N ALA A 156 15.29 24.48 -9.17
CA ALA A 156 15.05 25.11 -10.46
C ALA A 156 15.60 24.25 -11.62
N ASP A 157 16.77 23.64 -11.44
CA ASP A 157 17.43 22.81 -12.44
C ASP A 157 16.83 21.40 -12.53
N HIS A 158 16.36 20.85 -11.40
CA HIS A 158 15.81 19.50 -11.25
C HIS A 158 14.46 19.47 -10.51
N PRO A 159 13.41 20.11 -11.06
CA PRO A 159 12.09 20.20 -10.41
C PRO A 159 11.37 18.85 -10.22
N GLU A 160 11.83 17.79 -10.89
CA GLU A 160 11.36 16.42 -10.72
C GLU A 160 12.00 15.69 -9.53
N ALA A 161 13.16 16.14 -9.07
CA ALA A 161 13.93 15.50 -8.02
C ALA A 161 13.73 16.16 -6.65
N PHE A 162 13.43 17.46 -6.63
CA PHE A 162 13.27 18.25 -5.40
C PHE A 162 11.86 18.83 -5.30
N ILE A 163 11.39 19.01 -4.07
CA ILE A 163 10.14 19.69 -3.75
C ILE A 163 10.40 20.71 -2.65
N ARG A 164 9.74 21.87 -2.73
CA ARG A 164 9.79 22.83 -1.63
C ARG A 164 8.91 22.33 -0.49
N THR A 165 9.44 22.34 0.73
CA THR A 165 8.73 21.87 1.93
C THR A 165 8.57 23.02 2.92
N GLY A 166 7.61 22.91 3.85
CA GLY A 166 7.36 23.99 4.82
C GLY A 166 8.50 24.23 5.84
N GLY A 167 9.57 23.44 5.79
CA GLY A 167 10.73 23.54 6.69
C GLY A 167 11.88 24.42 6.19
N GLY A 168 11.78 24.97 4.97
CA GLY A 168 12.88 25.64 4.27
C GLY A 168 13.19 24.97 2.96
#